data_AF-A0A0E3QEW8-F1
#
_entry.id   AF-A0A0E3QEW8-F1
#
_cell.length_a   1.000
_cell.length_b   1.000
_cell.length_c   1.000
_cell.angle_alpha   90.00
_cell.angle_beta   90.00
_cell.angle_gamma   90.00
#
_symmetry.space_group_name_H-M   'P 1'
#
loop_
_entity.id
_entity.type
_entity.pdbx_description
1 polymer ?
#
loop_
_entity_poly.entity_id
_entity_poly.type
_entity_poly.pdbx_seq_one_letter_code
_entity_poly.pdbx_strand_id
1 'polypeptide(L)'
;MKSFKSVNYLFLSLFLLLLLGSTALATNVEINGQTQDKVSEGQVINYTLTINNISPAADYISFDTDLVKIDNSHLYNITNLNVTSDSNKFDFPVNESTTKIVVNIKGQIPHISEEKQYDGVTLIKYKKNTGYAYDRITLINSKGDQIESVETRPFEISLPEVESFREQINKIDDPFFKTYLQDLHDKGLVTESKTLADHLTEDDEWPSYWWLIIGVGAGLIIGIIIGIRMNNSREVIE
;
A
#
# COMPACT_ATOMS: atom_id res chain seq x y z
N MET A 1 66.36 -21.87 -4.07
CA MET A 1 65.22 -20.95 -3.84
C MET A 1 64.56 -20.58 -5.16
N LYS A 2 63.65 -21.42 -5.64
CA LYS A 2 62.75 -21.11 -6.76
C LYS A 2 61.38 -20.76 -6.18
N SER A 3 60.67 -19.86 -6.84
CA SER A 3 59.28 -19.46 -6.56
C SER A 3 59.07 -18.44 -5.44
N PHE A 4 59.37 -17.16 -5.72
CA PHE A 4 58.72 -16.04 -5.02
C PHE A 4 58.32 -14.88 -5.95
N LYS A 5 58.92 -14.76 -7.16
CA LYS A 5 58.49 -13.73 -8.13
C LYS A 5 57.12 -14.03 -8.75
N SER A 6 56.80 -15.29 -9.01
CA SER A 6 55.52 -15.71 -9.64
C SER A 6 54.29 -15.38 -8.79
N VAL A 7 54.39 -15.46 -7.46
CA VAL A 7 53.26 -15.25 -6.55
C VAL A 7 52.88 -13.77 -6.50
N ASN A 8 53.85 -12.87 -6.55
CA ASN A 8 53.60 -11.42 -6.55
C ASN A 8 52.93 -10.93 -7.84
N TYR A 9 53.28 -11.48 -9.01
CA TYR A 9 52.59 -11.14 -10.26
C TYR A 9 51.16 -11.69 -10.29
N LEU A 10 50.92 -12.87 -9.70
CA LEU A 10 49.60 -13.47 -9.62
C LEU A 10 48.68 -12.67 -8.67
N PHE A 11 49.20 -12.21 -7.53
CA PHE A 11 48.48 -11.33 -6.61
C PHE A 11 48.19 -9.96 -7.24
N LEU A 12 49.17 -9.37 -7.94
CA LEU A 12 48.98 -8.10 -8.65
C LEU A 12 47.97 -8.24 -9.80
N SER A 13 47.98 -9.36 -10.51
CA SER A 13 47.02 -9.67 -11.57
C SER A 13 45.60 -9.87 -11.01
N LEU A 14 45.45 -10.56 -9.88
CA LEU A 14 44.14 -10.70 -9.21
C LEU A 14 43.62 -9.34 -8.70
N PHE A 15 44.52 -8.52 -8.16
CA PHE A 15 44.20 -7.17 -7.70
C PHE A 15 43.78 -6.25 -8.85
N LEU A 16 44.44 -6.32 -10.00
CA LEU A 16 44.01 -5.59 -11.21
C LEU A 16 42.65 -6.09 -11.73
N LEU A 17 42.36 -7.39 -11.64
CA LEU A 17 41.06 -7.96 -12.01
C LEU A 17 39.93 -7.47 -11.09
N LEU A 18 40.21 -7.25 -9.81
CA LEU A 18 39.25 -6.65 -8.87
C LEU A 18 38.94 -5.18 -9.20
N LEU A 19 39.89 -4.45 -9.81
CA LEU A 19 39.70 -3.06 -10.26
C LEU A 19 38.91 -2.93 -11.57
N LEU A 20 38.69 -4.04 -12.29
CA LEU A 20 37.81 -4.09 -13.46
C LEU A 20 36.34 -4.29 -13.09
N GLY A 21 36.00 -4.36 -11.80
CA GLY A 21 34.62 -4.33 -11.34
C GLY A 21 33.96 -3.02 -11.76
N SER A 22 33.14 -3.06 -12.80
CA SER A 22 32.31 -1.93 -13.20
C SER A 22 31.42 -1.52 -12.04
N THR A 23 31.44 -0.24 -11.68
CA THR A 23 30.47 0.33 -10.75
C THR A 23 29.10 0.29 -11.44
N ALA A 24 28.30 -0.73 -11.14
CA ALA A 24 26.90 -0.75 -11.51
C ALA A 24 26.22 0.38 -10.70
N LEU A 25 25.71 1.40 -11.40
CA LEU A 25 24.84 2.37 -10.78
C LEU A 25 23.50 1.69 -10.52
N ALA A 26 23.01 1.75 -9.28
CA ALA A 26 21.68 1.26 -8.94
C ALA A 26 20.61 2.04 -9.71
N THR A 27 19.52 1.36 -10.09
CA THR A 27 18.39 2.01 -10.72
C THR A 27 17.84 3.07 -9.76
N ASN A 28 17.68 4.29 -10.27
CA ASN A 28 17.17 5.40 -9.49
C ASN A 28 15.81 5.82 -10.04
N VAL A 29 14.81 5.87 -9.16
CA VAL A 29 13.44 6.26 -9.52
C VAL A 29 13.11 7.55 -8.81
N GLU A 30 12.88 8.61 -9.57
CA GLU A 30 12.45 9.91 -9.08
C GLU A 30 10.96 10.09 -9.35
N ILE A 31 10.24 10.58 -8.34
CA ILE A 31 8.81 10.89 -8.43
C ILE A 31 8.68 12.40 -8.60
N ASN A 32 8.04 12.84 -9.67
CA ASN A 32 7.82 14.25 -9.98
C ASN A 32 6.33 14.52 -10.22
N GLY A 33 5.79 15.59 -9.64
CA GLY A 33 4.39 16.00 -9.84
C GLY A 33 3.70 16.39 -8.53
N GLN A 34 2.37 16.58 -8.58
CA GLN A 34 1.55 16.79 -7.39
C GLN A 34 1.23 15.45 -6.72
N THR A 35 2.18 14.90 -5.99
CA THR A 35 1.90 13.83 -5.04
C THR A 35 1.61 14.48 -3.70
N GLN A 36 0.35 14.48 -3.28
CA GLN A 36 0.01 14.79 -1.89
C GLN A 36 0.51 13.63 -1.03
N ASP A 37 1.09 13.91 0.14
CA ASP A 37 1.57 12.85 1.04
C ASP A 37 0.44 11.91 1.47
N LYS A 38 -0.80 12.42 1.52
CA LYS A 38 -2.01 11.70 1.86
C LYS A 38 -3.10 11.91 0.81
N VAL A 39 -3.79 10.85 0.42
CA VAL A 39 -4.88 10.85 -0.57
C VAL A 39 -6.05 9.99 -0.11
N SER A 40 -7.28 10.34 -0.47
CA SER A 40 -8.46 9.55 -0.11
C SER A 40 -8.72 8.40 -1.10
N GLU A 41 -9.44 7.37 -0.66
CA GLU A 41 -9.95 6.34 -1.57
C GLU A 41 -10.75 6.94 -2.72
N GLY A 42 -10.64 6.36 -3.91
CA GLY A 42 -11.37 6.84 -5.07
C GLY A 42 -10.86 8.17 -5.63
N GLN A 43 -9.88 8.83 -5.01
CA GLN A 43 -9.26 10.05 -5.55
C GLN A 43 -8.49 9.73 -6.83
N VAL A 44 -8.60 10.59 -7.85
CA VAL A 44 -7.77 10.50 -9.05
C VAL A 44 -6.45 11.21 -8.81
N ILE A 45 -5.36 10.53 -9.13
CA ILE A 45 -4.01 11.05 -9.00
C ILE A 45 -3.29 11.06 -10.34
N ASN A 46 -2.28 11.91 -10.45
CA ASN A 46 -1.46 12.05 -11.65
C ASN A 46 -0.04 12.47 -11.26
N TYR A 47 0.94 11.64 -11.57
CA TYR A 47 2.35 11.91 -11.29
C TYR A 47 3.22 11.29 -12.38
N THR A 48 4.50 11.67 -12.36
CA THR A 48 5.50 11.20 -13.32
C THR A 48 6.60 10.46 -12.59
N LEU A 49 6.92 9.25 -13.03
CA LEU A 49 8.13 8.55 -12.62
C LEU A 49 9.21 8.76 -13.66
N THR A 50 10.38 9.20 -13.20
CA THR A 50 11.60 9.27 -13.99
C THR A 50 12.52 8.15 -13.51
N ILE A 51 12.77 7.18 -14.38
CA ILE A 51 13.60 6.01 -14.08
C ILE A 51 14.94 6.21 -14.79
N ASN A 52 16.01 6.31 -14.01
CA ASN A 52 17.37 6.55 -14.48
C ASN A 52 18.26 5.34 -14.14
N ASN A 53 19.41 5.25 -14.80
CA ASN A 53 20.42 4.20 -14.61
C ASN A 53 19.88 2.79 -14.85
N ILE A 54 19.00 2.63 -15.86
CA ILE A 54 18.49 1.32 -16.24
C ILE A 54 19.66 0.42 -16.66
N SER A 55 19.75 -0.76 -16.05
CA SER A 55 20.83 -1.71 -16.30
C SER A 55 20.89 -2.12 -17.77
N PRO A 56 22.06 -2.09 -18.44
CA PRO A 56 22.21 -2.56 -19.82
C PRO A 56 21.88 -4.06 -19.99
N ALA A 57 21.92 -4.83 -18.91
CA ALA A 57 21.55 -6.25 -18.92
C ALA A 57 20.02 -6.48 -18.91
N ALA A 58 19.22 -5.43 -18.74
CA ALA A 58 17.76 -5.52 -18.78
C ALA A 58 17.27 -5.58 -20.23
N ASP A 59 16.35 -6.50 -20.48
CA ASP A 59 15.63 -6.62 -21.75
C ASP A 59 14.20 -6.04 -21.61
N TYR A 60 13.66 -6.01 -20.39
CA TYR A 60 12.36 -5.46 -20.06
C TYR A 60 12.37 -4.67 -18.76
N ILE A 61 11.47 -3.70 -18.67
CA ILE A 61 11.05 -3.04 -17.44
C ILE A 61 9.56 -3.34 -17.20
N SER A 62 9.27 -4.05 -16.12
CA SER A 62 7.91 -4.34 -15.65
C SER A 62 7.46 -3.23 -14.72
N PHE A 63 6.29 -2.68 -15.00
CA PHE A 63 5.55 -1.77 -14.13
C PHE A 63 4.40 -2.54 -13.49
N ASP A 64 4.19 -2.34 -12.20
CA ASP A 64 3.07 -2.91 -11.46
C ASP A 64 2.54 -1.86 -10.49
N THR A 65 1.23 -1.64 -10.47
CA THR A 65 0.57 -0.65 -9.61
C THR A 65 -0.77 -1.15 -9.06
N ASP A 66 -1.06 -0.74 -7.83
CA ASP A 66 -2.36 -0.98 -7.18
C ASP A 66 -3.45 0.00 -7.65
N LEU A 67 -3.11 1.00 -8.46
CA LEU A 67 -4.05 1.99 -8.99
C LEU A 67 -5.06 1.40 -9.96
N VAL A 68 -6.28 1.93 -9.93
CA VAL A 68 -7.36 1.51 -10.82
C VAL A 68 -7.42 2.44 -12.03
N LYS A 69 -7.56 1.87 -13.23
CA LYS A 69 -7.75 2.64 -14.47
C LYS A 69 -9.06 3.45 -14.40
N ILE A 70 -9.04 4.67 -14.94
CA ILE A 70 -10.25 5.47 -15.17
C ILE A 70 -10.67 5.40 -16.65
N ASP A 71 -11.96 5.46 -16.93
CA ASP A 71 -12.53 5.18 -18.27
C ASP A 71 -11.94 6.04 -19.40
N ASN A 72 -11.59 7.29 -19.10
CA ASN A 72 -11.16 8.29 -20.08
C ASN A 72 -9.65 8.61 -20.07
N SER A 73 -8.81 7.80 -19.40
CA SER A 73 -7.35 7.95 -19.55
C SER A 73 -6.61 6.63 -19.41
N HIS A 74 -5.44 6.58 -20.04
CA HIS A 74 -4.50 5.48 -19.87
C HIS A 74 -3.87 5.51 -18.49
N LEU A 75 -3.66 4.32 -17.91
CA LEU A 75 -3.01 4.17 -16.61
C LEU A 75 -1.54 4.58 -16.69
N TYR A 76 -0.86 4.13 -17.74
CA TYR A 76 0.52 4.47 -18.06
C TYR A 76 0.61 5.20 -19.40
N ASN A 77 1.43 6.24 -19.45
CA ASN A 77 1.84 6.92 -20.67
C ASN A 77 3.35 7.20 -20.64
N ILE A 78 4.09 6.49 -21.48
CA ILE A 78 5.54 6.69 -21.64
C ILE A 78 5.74 7.78 -22.69
N THR A 79 5.75 9.03 -22.21
CA THR A 79 5.67 10.24 -23.03
C THR A 79 6.74 10.33 -24.10
N ASN A 80 7.97 9.89 -23.80
CA ASN A 80 9.09 9.94 -24.74
C ASN A 80 8.97 8.92 -25.88
N LEU A 81 8.12 7.90 -25.75
CA LEU A 81 8.01 6.77 -26.68
C LEU A 81 6.59 6.61 -27.26
N ASN A 82 5.64 7.44 -26.84
CA ASN A 82 4.24 7.41 -27.27
C ASN A 82 3.59 6.03 -27.08
N VAL A 83 3.92 5.36 -25.98
CA VAL A 83 3.37 4.05 -25.60
C VAL A 83 2.47 4.23 -24.40
N THR A 84 1.29 3.62 -24.45
CA THR A 84 0.31 3.64 -23.36
C THR A 84 -0.08 2.24 -22.94
N SER A 85 -0.51 2.10 -21.69
CA SER A 85 -1.05 0.85 -21.16
C SER A 85 -2.14 1.14 -20.14
N ASP A 86 -3.16 0.27 -20.15
CA ASP A 86 -4.29 0.29 -19.22
C ASP A 86 -4.20 -0.83 -18.18
N SER A 87 -3.26 -1.76 -18.34
CA SER A 87 -3.08 -2.90 -17.45
C SER A 87 -2.29 -2.49 -16.22
N ASN A 88 -2.76 -2.87 -15.03
CA ASN A 88 -2.05 -2.70 -13.75
C ASN A 88 -0.63 -3.26 -13.77
N LYS A 89 -0.40 -4.32 -14.55
CA LYS A 89 0.92 -4.85 -14.84
C LYS A 89 1.26 -4.69 -16.32
N PHE A 90 2.40 -4.09 -16.61
CA PHE A 90 2.81 -3.78 -17.97
C PHE A 90 4.32 -3.97 -18.14
N ASP A 91 4.72 -4.80 -19.10
CA ASP A 91 6.13 -5.02 -19.45
C ASP A 91 6.49 -4.20 -20.69
N PHE A 92 7.52 -3.35 -20.55
CA PHE A 92 8.01 -2.52 -21.64
C PHE A 92 9.41 -2.97 -22.07
N PRO A 93 9.66 -3.23 -23.36
CA PRO A 93 10.97 -3.65 -23.84
C PRO A 93 11.99 -2.51 -23.74
N VAL A 94 13.19 -2.83 -23.29
CA VAL A 94 14.32 -1.90 -23.22
C VAL A 94 15.55 -2.52 -23.88
N ASN A 95 16.59 -1.73 -24.09
CA ASN A 95 17.85 -2.20 -24.65
C ASN A 95 19.02 -1.48 -23.98
N GLU A 96 20.25 -1.87 -24.33
CA GLU A 96 21.49 -1.31 -23.77
C GLU A 96 21.62 0.22 -23.90
N SER A 97 20.94 0.84 -24.87
CA SER A 97 20.93 2.30 -25.06
C SER A 97 19.89 3.03 -24.22
N THR A 98 18.97 2.29 -23.60
CA THR A 98 17.88 2.84 -22.78
C THR A 98 18.40 3.12 -21.38
N THR A 99 18.83 4.36 -21.15
CA THR A 99 19.35 4.79 -19.83
C THR A 99 18.31 5.53 -18.98
N LYS A 100 17.23 5.99 -19.61
CA LYS A 100 16.17 6.79 -18.99
C LYS A 100 14.80 6.50 -19.59
N ILE A 101 13.80 6.34 -18.71
CA ILE A 101 12.38 6.28 -19.09
C ILE A 101 11.60 7.30 -18.25
N VAL A 102 10.65 7.99 -18.88
CA VAL A 102 9.73 8.90 -18.21
C VAL A 102 8.33 8.39 -18.46
N VAL A 103 7.64 8.00 -17.40
CA VAL A 103 6.27 7.50 -17.45
C VAL A 103 5.35 8.40 -16.64
N ASN A 104 4.30 8.90 -17.28
CA ASN A 104 3.18 9.52 -16.60
C ASN A 104 2.20 8.43 -16.17
N ILE A 105 1.83 8.44 -14.88
CA ILE A 105 0.88 7.50 -14.29
C ILE A 105 -0.35 8.28 -13.87
N LYS A 106 -1.52 7.83 -14.32
CA LYS A 106 -2.81 8.44 -13.98
C LYS A 106 -3.85 7.36 -13.68
N GLY A 107 -4.27 7.31 -12.42
CA GLY A 107 -5.22 6.31 -11.95
C GLY A 107 -6.01 6.79 -10.75
N GLN A 108 -6.94 5.94 -10.33
CA GLN A 108 -7.77 6.14 -9.15
C GLN A 108 -7.23 5.31 -7.99
N ILE A 109 -7.22 5.89 -6.78
CA ILE A 109 -6.86 5.16 -5.56
C ILE A 109 -7.86 4.02 -5.35
N PRO A 110 -7.39 2.77 -5.15
CA PRO A 110 -8.30 1.64 -4.94
C PRO A 110 -9.09 1.81 -3.64
N HIS A 111 -10.32 1.31 -3.62
CA HIS A 111 -11.09 1.16 -2.39
C HIS A 111 -10.52 0.03 -1.54
N ILE A 112 -10.01 0.37 -0.36
CA ILE A 112 -9.55 -0.58 0.66
C ILE A 112 -10.62 -0.83 1.73
N SER A 113 -11.67 -0.01 1.77
CA SER A 113 -12.91 -0.21 2.53
C SER A 113 -13.87 -1.18 1.81
N GLU A 114 -14.54 -2.02 2.59
CA GLU A 114 -15.63 -2.90 2.16
C GLU A 114 -16.83 -2.65 3.06
N GLU A 115 -17.88 -2.07 2.47
CA GLU A 115 -19.14 -1.78 3.16
C GLU A 115 -20.14 -2.92 2.96
N LYS A 116 -20.75 -3.40 4.05
CA LYS A 116 -21.88 -4.33 4.02
C LYS A 116 -22.98 -3.87 4.96
N GLN A 117 -24.17 -3.71 4.43
CA GLN A 117 -25.35 -3.32 5.19
C GLN A 117 -26.17 -4.55 5.59
N TYR A 118 -26.51 -4.66 6.87
CA TYR A 118 -27.41 -5.68 7.41
C TYR A 118 -28.46 -4.99 8.29
N ASP A 119 -29.74 -5.07 7.93
CA ASP A 119 -30.93 -4.61 8.68
C ASP A 119 -30.64 -3.64 9.86
N GLY A 120 -30.23 -2.41 9.53
CA GLY A 120 -30.00 -1.32 10.48
C GLY A 120 -28.55 -1.09 10.95
N VAL A 121 -27.61 -1.96 10.58
CA VAL A 121 -26.17 -1.86 10.91
C VAL A 121 -25.33 -1.87 9.62
N THR A 122 -24.37 -0.94 9.51
CA THR A 122 -23.40 -0.91 8.40
C THR A 122 -22.05 -1.38 8.92
N LEU A 123 -21.57 -2.49 8.37
CA LEU A 123 -20.24 -3.03 8.65
C LEU A 123 -19.24 -2.51 7.62
N ILE A 124 -18.23 -1.77 8.07
CA ILE A 124 -17.15 -1.28 7.23
C ILE A 124 -15.87 -2.02 7.61
N LYS A 125 -15.36 -2.86 6.72
CA LYS A 125 -14.08 -3.55 6.92
C LYS A 125 -12.99 -2.94 6.07
N TYR A 126 -11.84 -2.69 6.67
CA TYR A 126 -10.66 -2.23 5.94
C TYR A 126 -9.80 -3.45 5.58
N LYS A 127 -9.56 -3.68 4.30
CA LYS A 127 -8.75 -4.81 3.79
C LYS A 127 -7.28 -4.73 4.24
N LYS A 128 -6.79 -3.53 4.57
CA LYS A 128 -5.43 -3.28 5.07
C LYS A 128 -5.46 -2.16 6.12
N ASN A 129 -4.65 -2.28 7.18
CA ASN A 129 -4.49 -1.24 8.20
C ASN A 129 -3.58 -0.09 7.75
N THR A 130 -2.82 -0.29 6.67
CA THR A 130 -2.04 0.74 5.96
C THR A 130 -2.24 0.54 4.46
N GLY A 131 -2.66 1.61 3.77
CA GLY A 131 -2.90 1.62 2.34
C GLY A 131 -1.83 2.45 1.65
N TYR A 132 -0.70 1.86 1.29
CA TYR A 132 0.17 2.50 0.30
C TYR A 132 -0.30 1.99 -1.06
N ALA A 133 -0.47 2.88 -2.05
CA ALA A 133 -0.37 2.40 -3.42
C ALA A 133 1.12 2.30 -3.74
N TYR A 134 1.54 1.08 -4.03
CA TYR A 134 2.90 0.83 -4.47
C TYR A 134 2.95 0.94 -5.98
N ASP A 135 3.97 1.60 -6.51
CA ASP A 135 4.45 1.23 -7.82
C ASP A 135 5.69 0.37 -7.65
N ARG A 136 5.70 -0.75 -8.35
CA ARG A 136 6.85 -1.64 -8.42
C ARG A 136 7.39 -1.62 -9.83
N ILE A 137 8.68 -1.32 -9.90
CA ILE A 137 9.44 -1.28 -11.14
C ILE A 137 10.46 -2.41 -11.06
N THR A 138 10.36 -3.37 -11.96
CA THR A 138 11.24 -4.53 -11.98
C THR A 138 11.99 -4.60 -13.31
N LEU A 139 13.31 -4.67 -13.25
CA LEU A 139 14.16 -4.92 -14.42
C LEU A 139 14.30 -6.42 -14.63
N ILE A 140 14.00 -6.89 -15.84
CA ILE A 140 13.93 -8.32 -16.17
C ILE A 140 14.80 -8.58 -17.41
N ASN A 141 15.52 -9.70 -17.41
CA ASN A 141 16.26 -10.16 -18.59
C ASN A 141 15.37 -11.02 -19.53
N SER A 142 15.90 -11.38 -20.68
CA SER A 142 15.24 -12.17 -21.72
C SER A 142 14.92 -13.62 -21.30
N LYS A 143 15.50 -14.10 -20.20
CA LYS A 143 15.16 -15.40 -19.59
C LYS A 143 14.00 -15.29 -18.59
N GLY A 144 13.54 -14.08 -18.29
CA GLY A 144 12.53 -13.80 -17.27
C GLY A 144 13.10 -13.64 -15.86
N ASP A 145 14.42 -13.61 -15.69
CA ASP A 145 15.02 -13.42 -14.36
C ASP A 145 14.97 -11.94 -13.97
N GLN A 146 14.58 -11.68 -12.72
CA GLN A 146 14.66 -10.36 -12.13
C GLN A 146 16.12 -9.98 -11.88
N ILE A 147 16.52 -8.82 -12.39
CA ILE A 147 17.83 -8.19 -12.16
C ILE A 147 17.76 -7.31 -10.91
N GLU A 148 16.75 -6.44 -10.87
CA GLU A 148 16.55 -5.45 -9.82
C GLU A 148 15.05 -5.16 -9.68
N SER A 149 14.62 -4.77 -8.48
CA SER A 149 13.26 -4.27 -8.26
C SER A 149 13.31 -3.07 -7.32
N VAL A 150 12.61 -2.02 -7.70
CA VAL A 150 12.44 -0.79 -6.93
C VAL A 150 10.97 -0.64 -6.62
N GLU A 151 10.65 -0.43 -5.34
CA GLU A 151 9.29 -0.11 -4.90
C GLU A 151 9.23 1.37 -4.51
N THR A 152 8.25 2.09 -5.03
CA THR A 152 7.96 3.47 -4.64
C THR A 152 6.67 3.53 -3.81
N ARG A 153 6.61 4.53 -2.93
CA ARG A 153 5.42 4.87 -2.15
C ARG A 153 5.12 6.35 -2.37
N PRO A 154 4.50 6.70 -3.50
CA PRO A 154 4.26 8.11 -3.85
C PRO A 154 3.32 8.83 -2.88
N PHE A 155 2.48 8.10 -2.14
CA PHE A 155 1.52 8.65 -1.17
C PHE A 155 1.02 7.57 -0.20
N GLU A 156 0.36 8.01 0.86
CA GLU A 156 -0.38 7.19 1.81
C GLU A 156 -1.89 7.39 1.61
N ILE A 157 -2.66 6.30 1.63
CA ILE A 157 -4.12 6.37 1.58
C ILE A 157 -4.61 6.78 2.97
N SER A 158 -5.20 7.97 3.05
CA SER A 158 -5.86 8.47 4.25
C SER A 158 -7.25 7.87 4.38
N LEU A 159 -7.54 7.40 5.58
CA LEU A 159 -8.87 6.99 6.04
C LEU A 159 -9.30 7.96 7.15
N PRO A 160 -9.86 9.15 6.80
CA PRO A 160 -10.15 10.20 7.78
C PRO A 160 -11.05 9.73 8.93
N GLU A 161 -11.98 8.83 8.65
CA GLU A 161 -12.87 8.23 9.67
C GLU A 161 -12.07 7.48 10.73
N VAL A 162 -11.11 6.64 10.32
CA VAL A 162 -10.23 5.89 11.23
C VAL A 162 -9.32 6.83 12.02
N GLU A 163 -8.76 7.85 11.37
CA GLU A 163 -7.91 8.85 12.03
C GLU A 163 -8.70 9.62 13.10
N SER A 164 -9.90 10.11 12.76
CA SER A 164 -10.77 10.85 13.67
C SER A 164 -11.25 9.99 14.84
N PHE A 165 -11.59 8.73 14.59
CA PHE A 165 -12.00 7.78 15.63
C PHE A 165 -10.86 7.52 16.62
N ARG A 166 -9.63 7.33 16.12
CA ARG A 166 -8.45 7.14 16.96
C ARG A 166 -8.18 8.36 17.84
N GLU A 167 -8.29 9.57 17.28
CA GLU A 167 -8.16 10.81 18.05
C GLU A 167 -9.23 10.93 19.13
N GLN A 168 -10.45 10.50 18.82
CA GLN A 168 -11.57 10.53 19.76
C GLN A 168 -11.37 9.57 20.93
N ILE A 169 -11.08 8.30 20.69
CA ILE A 169 -10.90 7.33 21.79
C ILE A 169 -9.69 7.67 22.67
N ASN A 170 -8.70 8.41 22.13
CA ASN A 170 -7.56 8.88 22.92
C ASN A 170 -7.95 9.88 24.02
N LYS A 171 -9.08 10.57 23.88
CA LYS A 171 -9.63 11.50 24.89
C LYS A 171 -10.30 10.78 26.07
N ILE A 172 -10.66 9.51 25.91
CA ILE A 172 -11.25 8.71 26.98
C ILE A 172 -10.14 8.38 27.99
N ASP A 173 -10.38 8.44 29.29
CA ASP A 173 -9.32 8.08 30.27
C ASP A 173 -9.25 6.57 30.52
N ASP A 174 -10.39 5.88 30.48
CA ASP A 174 -10.50 4.46 30.81
C ASP A 174 -9.86 3.55 29.72
N PRO A 175 -8.80 2.78 30.05
CA PRO A 175 -8.15 1.86 29.12
C PRO A 175 -9.06 0.72 28.61
N PHE A 176 -10.04 0.30 29.43
CA PHE A 176 -11.02 -0.71 29.02
C PHE A 176 -11.84 -0.19 27.85
N PHE A 177 -12.39 1.02 27.96
CA PHE A 177 -13.20 1.60 26.89
C PHE A 177 -12.41 1.88 25.62
N LYS A 178 -11.15 2.33 25.73
CA LYS A 178 -10.27 2.46 24.54
C LYS A 178 -10.16 1.16 23.78
N THR A 179 -9.82 0.08 24.49
CA THR A 179 -9.62 -1.25 23.89
C THR A 179 -10.92 -1.80 23.33
N TYR A 180 -12.01 -1.63 24.07
CA TYR A 180 -13.34 -2.11 23.69
C TYR A 180 -13.86 -1.42 22.42
N LEU A 181 -13.80 -0.09 22.36
CA LEU A 181 -14.24 0.68 21.20
C LEU A 181 -13.37 0.38 19.97
N GLN A 182 -12.06 0.24 20.15
CA GLN A 182 -11.16 -0.17 19.08
C GLN A 182 -11.54 -1.55 18.52
N ASP A 183 -11.83 -2.54 19.38
CA ASP A 183 -12.26 -3.87 18.95
C ASP A 183 -13.60 -3.86 18.18
N LEU A 184 -14.56 -3.03 18.57
CA LEU A 184 -15.81 -2.84 17.81
C LEU A 184 -15.53 -2.24 16.43
N HIS A 185 -14.73 -1.18 16.39
CA HIS A 185 -14.35 -0.49 15.16
C HIS A 185 -13.62 -1.44 14.20
N ASP A 186 -12.66 -2.23 14.70
CA ASP A 186 -11.89 -3.20 13.92
C ASP A 186 -12.74 -4.36 13.40
N LYS A 187 -13.84 -4.70 14.09
CA LYS A 187 -14.86 -5.65 13.61
C LYS A 187 -15.78 -5.07 12.53
N GLY A 188 -15.67 -3.77 12.29
CA GLY A 188 -16.37 -3.01 11.28
C GLY A 188 -17.61 -2.26 11.76
N LEU A 189 -17.87 -2.23 13.07
CA LEU A 189 -18.94 -1.42 13.67
C LEU A 189 -18.52 0.05 13.80
N VAL A 190 -18.08 0.65 12.69
CA VAL A 190 -17.45 1.97 12.69
C VAL A 190 -18.42 3.04 13.21
N THR A 191 -19.68 2.97 12.79
CA THR A 191 -20.71 3.94 13.22
C THR A 191 -21.08 3.76 14.69
N GLU A 192 -21.28 2.53 15.15
CA GLU A 192 -21.68 2.24 16.53
C GLU A 192 -20.55 2.53 17.51
N SER A 193 -19.31 2.13 17.18
CA SER A 193 -18.14 2.43 18.01
C SER A 193 -17.92 3.94 18.11
N LYS A 194 -18.07 4.67 17.01
CA LYS A 194 -17.96 6.13 17.02
C LYS A 194 -19.07 6.77 17.86
N THR A 195 -20.33 6.35 17.71
CA THR A 195 -21.45 6.88 18.50
C THR A 195 -21.24 6.67 19.99
N LEU A 196 -20.73 5.50 20.39
CA LEU A 196 -20.38 5.21 21.79
C LEU A 196 -19.21 6.07 22.27
N ALA A 197 -18.20 6.28 21.42
CA ALA A 197 -17.06 7.13 21.72
C ALA A 197 -17.47 8.61 21.87
N ASP A 198 -18.38 9.11 21.03
CA ASP A 198 -18.97 10.45 21.12
C ASP A 198 -19.56 10.67 22.52
N HIS A 199 -20.47 9.78 22.93
CA HIS A 199 -21.07 9.86 24.27
C HIS A 199 -20.00 9.85 25.37
N LEU A 200 -19.03 8.91 25.32
CA LEU A 200 -17.95 8.77 26.32
C LEU A 200 -17.02 9.99 26.44
N THR A 201 -17.08 10.91 25.46
CA THR A 201 -16.27 12.13 25.44
C THR A 201 -17.09 13.40 25.64
N GLU A 202 -18.43 13.31 25.69
CA GLU A 202 -19.31 14.43 26.02
C GLU A 202 -19.32 14.68 27.54
N ASP A 203 -19.18 15.96 27.92
CA ASP A 203 -19.03 16.47 29.30
C ASP A 203 -20.34 16.44 30.13
N ASP A 204 -21.37 15.73 29.67
CA ASP A 204 -22.66 15.64 30.36
C ASP A 204 -22.55 14.65 31.52
N GLU A 205 -22.98 15.03 32.73
CA GLU A 205 -22.95 14.17 33.91
C GLU A 205 -23.70 12.85 33.66
N TRP A 206 -22.92 11.77 33.61
CA TRP A 206 -23.40 10.43 33.30
C TRP A 206 -24.36 9.90 34.37
N PRO A 207 -25.58 9.43 34.00
CA PRO A 207 -26.42 8.68 34.92
C PRO A 207 -25.74 7.38 35.36
N SER A 208 -25.71 7.11 36.67
CA SER A 208 -24.98 5.98 37.29
C SER A 208 -25.28 4.58 36.72
N TYR A 209 -26.41 4.39 36.03
CA TYR A 209 -26.85 3.11 35.43
C TYR A 209 -26.39 2.91 33.97
N TRP A 210 -25.68 3.86 33.37
CA TRP A 210 -25.30 3.81 31.95
C TRP A 210 -24.32 2.67 31.62
N TRP A 211 -23.49 2.25 32.57
CA TRP A 211 -22.60 1.07 32.43
C TRP A 211 -23.38 -0.22 32.09
N LEU A 212 -24.61 -0.36 32.58
CA LEU A 212 -25.48 -1.50 32.27
C LEU A 212 -26.03 -1.41 30.85
N ILE A 213 -26.34 -0.21 30.36
CA ILE A 213 -26.85 0.02 29.01
C ILE A 213 -25.75 -0.22 27.98
N ILE A 214 -24.53 0.28 28.23
CA ILE A 214 -23.37 -0.01 27.38
C ILE A 214 -23.08 -1.51 27.41
N GLY A 215 -23.03 -2.16 28.58
CA GLY A 215 -22.74 -3.60 28.68
C GLY A 215 -23.76 -4.49 27.97
N VAL A 216 -25.05 -4.16 28.04
CA VAL A 216 -26.12 -4.91 27.38
C VAL A 216 -26.17 -4.62 25.88
N GLY A 217 -26.03 -3.35 25.46
CA GLY A 217 -25.98 -2.96 24.05
C GLY A 217 -24.74 -3.55 23.33
N ALA A 218 -23.58 -3.45 23.97
CA ALA A 218 -22.33 -4.09 23.59
C ALA A 218 -22.49 -5.60 23.33
N GLY A 219 -23.05 -6.31 24.32
CA GLY A 219 -23.22 -7.75 24.27
C GLY A 219 -24.18 -8.18 23.16
N LEU A 220 -25.25 -7.40 22.90
CA LEU A 220 -26.20 -7.67 21.82
C LEU A 220 -25.56 -7.47 20.44
N ILE A 221 -24.81 -6.39 20.23
CA ILE A 221 -24.16 -6.12 18.94
C ILE A 221 -23.07 -7.16 18.66
N ILE A 222 -22.26 -7.53 19.67
CA ILE A 222 -21.27 -8.61 19.54
C ILE A 222 -21.96 -9.95 19.27
N GLY A 223 -23.08 -10.24 19.95
CA GLY A 223 -23.88 -11.44 19.73
C GLY A 223 -24.41 -11.54 18.29
N ILE A 224 -24.87 -10.42 17.73
CA ILE A 224 -25.30 -10.33 16.33
C ILE A 224 -24.13 -10.59 15.38
N ILE A 225 -22.94 -10.01 15.61
CA ILE A 225 -21.75 -10.26 14.77
C ILE A 225 -21.30 -11.72 14.82
N ILE A 226 -21.25 -12.32 16.01
CA ILE A 226 -20.90 -13.74 16.17
C ILE A 226 -21.94 -14.61 15.46
N GLY A 227 -23.23 -14.28 15.58
CA GLY A 227 -24.32 -14.96 14.90
C GLY A 227 -24.20 -14.92 13.37
N ILE A 228 -23.93 -13.73 12.80
CA ILE A 228 -23.73 -13.55 11.36
C ILE A 228 -22.50 -14.35 10.85
N ARG A 229 -21.40 -14.36 11.61
CA ARG A 229 -20.20 -15.15 11.26
C ARG A 229 -20.45 -16.67 11.29
N MET A 230 -21.26 -17.15 12.23
CA MET A 230 -21.63 -18.57 12.31
C MET A 230 -22.59 -18.99 11.19
N ASN A 231 -23.49 -18.10 10.73
CA ASN A 231 -24.40 -18.42 9.64
C ASN A 231 -23.68 -18.56 8.30
N ASN A 232 -22.73 -17.67 7.99
CA ASN A 232 -21.89 -17.78 6.77
C ASN A 232 -20.98 -19.01 6.74
N SER A 233 -20.74 -19.65 7.90
CA SER A 233 -19.93 -20.88 7.96
C SER A 233 -20.78 -22.15 7.73
N ARG A 234 -22.11 -22.03 7.69
CA ARG A 234 -23.04 -23.13 7.38
C ARG A 234 -23.42 -23.21 5.90
N GLU A 235 -23.34 -22.10 5.16
CA GLU A 235 -23.59 -22.08 3.70
C GLU A 235 -22.39 -22.54 2.84
N VAL A 236 -21.22 -22.82 3.43
CA VAL A 236 -20.04 -23.37 2.70
C VAL A 236 -19.99 -24.91 2.79
N ILE A 237 -21.04 -25.54 3.32
CA ILE A 237 -21.22 -27.00 3.30
C ILE A 237 -22.62 -27.29 2.73
N GLU A 238 -22.80 -27.00 1.44
CA GLU A 238 -23.72 -27.73 0.55
C GLU A 238 -23.11 -27.79 -0.85
#